data_AF-A0A4Z0KG06-F1
#
_entry.id   AF-A0A4Z0KG06-F1
#
_cell.length_a   1.000
_cell.length_b   1.000
_cell.length_c   1.000
_cell.angle_alpha   90.00
_cell.angle_beta   90.00
_cell.angle_gamma   90.00
#
_symmetry.space_group_name_H-M   'P 1'
#
loop_
_entity.id
_entity.type
_entity.pdbx_description
1 polymer ?
#
loop_
_entity_poly.entity_id
_entity_poly.type
_entity_poly.pdbx_seq_one_letter_code
_entity_poly.pdbx_strand_id
1 'polypeptide(L)'
;MNELQREYYAFINNMDVRLGAFVLADLPETFDKEDGETVKFPKDFGPKSLPMLELFVLSRFPTPDDVIDPENRRFVEGLIRYLGETYLRAIGGAWDHDEETGNGMPFIRPDTEEGPLKGEPIPILAIILAAVDARTAEVFTAVLSKARENLGGDGEPKRSCTGLAMGMLTAENSSEEEVEFLTRFIGTVEPGIAAWTQEQADPSSWEFGREALGCLGKQLKARYDSRDEMMTEEETEFVAGAMRFIGETIRRIGFGQWRYGADLEPDDPRSRQPFVRFRVGDQNLDMVPWRLAQTALEDSNSIASGLDTIISMREEEAANEAAAEGAQS
;
A
#
# COMPACT_ATOMS: atom_id res chain seq x y z
N MET A 1 -1.45 -19.94 -0.68
CA MET A 1 -1.53 -18.70 -1.48
C MET A 1 -0.50 -18.84 -2.60
N ASN A 2 -0.90 -18.71 -3.88
CA ASN A 2 0.08 -18.76 -4.98
C ASN A 2 0.89 -17.44 -5.02
N GLU A 3 2.00 -17.44 -5.77
CA GLU A 3 2.90 -16.29 -5.86
C GLU A 3 2.19 -15.02 -6.34
N LEU A 4 1.35 -15.14 -7.36
CA LEU A 4 0.54 -14.05 -7.89
C LEU A 4 -0.40 -13.43 -6.84
N GLN A 5 -1.11 -14.26 -6.06
CA GLN A 5 -1.95 -13.77 -4.97
C GLN A 5 -1.11 -13.04 -3.92
N ARG A 6 0.07 -13.59 -3.57
CA ARG A 6 0.97 -12.97 -2.58
C ARG A 6 1.46 -11.60 -3.05
N GLU A 7 1.80 -11.46 -4.32
CA GLU A 7 2.21 -10.19 -4.94
C GLU A 7 1.04 -9.19 -5.01
N TYR A 8 -0.15 -9.64 -5.41
CA TYR A 8 -1.35 -8.79 -5.40
C TYR A 8 -1.67 -8.26 -4.01
N TYR A 9 -1.68 -9.13 -2.98
CA TYR A 9 -1.89 -8.69 -1.61
C TYR A 9 -0.77 -7.77 -1.13
N ALA A 10 0.49 -8.02 -1.50
CA ALA A 10 1.59 -7.09 -1.19
C ALA A 10 1.36 -5.72 -1.85
N PHE A 11 0.88 -5.70 -3.10
CA PHE A 11 0.58 -4.49 -3.85
C PHE A 11 -0.50 -3.65 -3.17
N ILE A 12 -1.65 -4.27 -2.85
CA ILE A 12 -2.80 -3.63 -2.20
C ILE A 12 -2.44 -3.18 -0.80
N ASN A 13 -1.80 -4.04 -0.01
CA ASN A 13 -1.43 -3.68 1.34
C ASN A 13 -0.49 -2.47 1.32
N ASN A 14 0.48 -2.40 0.41
CA ASN A 14 1.39 -1.25 0.34
C ASN A 14 0.83 -0.04 -0.44
N MET A 15 -0.45 -0.05 -0.84
CA MET A 15 -1.07 0.98 -1.69
C MET A 15 -0.84 2.39 -1.16
N ASP A 16 -1.35 2.70 0.04
CA ASP A 16 -1.35 4.07 0.58
C ASP A 16 0.05 4.68 0.67
N VAL A 17 1.02 3.88 1.12
CA VAL A 17 2.36 4.41 1.33
C VAL A 17 3.15 4.48 0.05
N ARG A 18 3.07 3.46 -0.82
CA ARG A 18 3.76 3.49 -2.12
C ARG A 18 3.16 4.57 -3.02
N LEU A 19 1.84 4.75 -2.97
CA LEU A 19 1.15 5.79 -3.70
C LEU A 19 1.47 7.18 -3.14
N GLY A 20 1.43 7.37 -1.82
CA GLY A 20 1.82 8.62 -1.18
C GLY A 20 3.27 9.00 -1.48
N ALA A 21 4.20 8.05 -1.37
CA ALA A 21 5.61 8.25 -1.71
C ALA A 21 5.79 8.61 -3.20
N PHE A 22 5.07 7.94 -4.11
CA PHE A 22 5.11 8.26 -5.53
C PHE A 22 4.61 9.68 -5.81
N VAL A 23 3.50 10.08 -5.19
CA VAL A 23 2.94 11.44 -5.34
C VAL A 23 3.89 12.50 -4.82
N LEU A 24 4.58 12.25 -3.71
CA LEU A 24 5.49 13.21 -3.09
C LEU A 24 6.85 13.28 -3.78
N ALA A 25 7.44 12.14 -4.11
CA ALA A 25 8.84 12.05 -4.56
C ALA A 25 9.00 11.94 -6.08
N ASP A 26 8.05 11.30 -6.78
CA ASP A 26 8.23 10.90 -8.17
C ASP A 26 7.39 11.73 -9.16
N LEU A 27 6.25 12.27 -8.72
CA LEU A 27 5.44 13.17 -9.54
C LEU A 27 5.96 14.62 -9.49
N PRO A 28 6.00 15.32 -10.64
CA PRO A 28 6.45 16.70 -10.69
C PRO A 28 5.52 17.62 -9.89
N GLU A 29 6.08 18.67 -9.28
CA GLU A 29 5.28 19.72 -8.63
C GLU A 29 4.56 20.61 -9.66
N THR A 30 5.22 20.85 -10.80
CA THR A 30 4.75 21.74 -11.85
C THR A 30 5.00 21.16 -13.23
N PHE A 31 4.23 21.64 -14.20
CA PHE A 31 4.36 21.30 -15.60
C PHE A 31 4.37 22.57 -16.44
N ASP A 32 5.28 22.65 -17.42
CA ASP A 32 5.32 23.75 -18.37
C ASP A 32 4.42 23.41 -19.57
N LYS A 33 3.38 24.22 -19.78
CA LYS A 33 2.53 24.10 -20.96
C LYS A 33 3.28 24.56 -22.22
N GLU A 34 2.76 24.17 -23.39
CA GLU A 34 3.29 24.57 -24.69
C GLU A 34 3.29 26.10 -24.91
N ASP A 35 2.41 26.84 -24.22
CA ASP A 35 2.33 28.30 -24.25
C ASP A 35 3.34 28.99 -23.32
N GLY A 36 4.17 28.23 -22.60
CA GLY A 36 5.17 28.71 -21.65
C GLY A 36 4.62 29.00 -20.25
N GLU A 37 3.35 28.71 -19.96
CA GLU A 37 2.78 28.81 -18.62
C GLU A 37 3.18 27.59 -17.76
N THR A 38 3.86 27.84 -16.63
CA THR A 38 4.10 26.83 -15.60
C THR A 38 2.86 26.68 -14.71
N VAL A 39 2.25 25.49 -14.72
CA VAL A 39 1.08 25.17 -13.88
C VAL A 39 1.41 24.11 -12.84
N LYS A 40 0.70 24.12 -11.70
CA LYS A 40 0.85 23.08 -10.68
C LYS A 40 0.27 21.76 -11.17
N PHE A 41 0.98 20.65 -10.96
CA PHE A 41 0.43 19.33 -11.21
C PHE A 41 -0.70 19.03 -10.20
N PRO A 42 -1.93 18.72 -10.64
CA PRO A 42 -3.02 18.39 -9.75
C PRO A 42 -2.81 16.97 -9.19
N LYS A 43 -2.15 16.89 -8.04
CA LYS A 43 -1.92 15.66 -7.25
C LYS A 43 -3.18 15.25 -6.46
N ASP A 44 -4.34 15.36 -7.08
CA ASP A 44 -5.66 15.20 -6.46
C ASP A 44 -6.37 13.89 -6.81
N PHE A 45 -5.73 13.04 -7.63
CA PHE A 45 -6.31 11.81 -8.18
C PHE A 45 -7.61 12.06 -8.96
N GLY A 46 -7.79 13.30 -9.43
CA GLY A 46 -8.90 13.68 -10.27
C GLY A 46 -8.62 13.40 -11.74
N PRO A 47 -9.67 13.28 -12.57
CA PRO A 47 -9.54 13.15 -14.02
C PRO A 47 -8.70 14.25 -14.67
N LYS A 48 -8.66 15.45 -14.07
CA LYS A 48 -7.87 16.59 -14.55
C LYS A 48 -6.36 16.34 -14.51
N SER A 49 -5.90 15.37 -13.73
CA SER A 49 -4.49 14.98 -13.66
C SER A 49 -4.03 14.12 -14.83
N LEU A 50 -4.96 13.43 -15.53
CA LEU A 50 -4.60 12.43 -16.54
C LEU A 50 -3.81 12.98 -17.73
N PRO A 51 -4.17 14.13 -18.36
CA PRO A 51 -3.39 14.63 -19.49
C PRO A 51 -1.95 15.01 -19.11
N MET A 52 -1.79 15.63 -17.93
CA MET A 52 -0.46 16.01 -17.42
C MET A 52 0.35 14.78 -17.00
N LEU A 53 -0.30 13.78 -16.39
CA LEU A 53 0.33 12.51 -16.05
C LEU A 53 0.84 11.80 -17.30
N GLU A 54 0.02 11.72 -18.35
CA GLU A 54 0.42 11.05 -19.60
C GLU A 54 1.59 11.77 -20.25
N LEU A 55 1.55 13.11 -20.37
CA LEU A 55 2.68 13.89 -20.89
C LEU A 55 3.97 13.66 -20.10
N PHE A 56 3.88 13.58 -18.77
CA PHE A 56 5.03 13.26 -17.92
C PHE A 56 5.56 11.84 -18.16
N VAL A 57 4.68 10.86 -18.35
CA VAL A 57 5.06 9.48 -18.68
C VAL A 57 5.74 9.43 -20.06
N LEU A 58 5.20 10.13 -21.06
CA LEU A 58 5.75 10.18 -22.42
C LEU A 58 7.12 10.88 -22.50
N SER A 59 7.39 11.83 -21.61
CA SER A 59 8.71 12.48 -21.53
C SER A 59 9.74 11.61 -20.82
N ARG A 60 9.30 10.75 -19.89
CA ARG A 60 10.15 9.80 -19.16
C ARG A 60 10.49 8.56 -19.98
N PHE A 61 9.52 8.01 -20.72
CA PHE A 61 9.66 6.75 -21.45
C PHE A 61 9.63 7.00 -22.97
N PRO A 62 10.79 6.91 -23.65
CA PRO A 62 10.86 7.00 -25.11
C PRO A 62 10.10 5.87 -25.82
N THR A 63 10.17 4.65 -25.29
CA THR A 63 9.61 3.44 -25.89
C THR A 63 8.88 2.55 -24.88
N PRO A 64 7.99 1.64 -25.34
CA PRO A 64 7.35 0.67 -24.44
C PRO A 64 8.32 -0.25 -23.72
N ASP A 65 9.47 -0.57 -24.31
CA ASP A 65 10.50 -1.41 -23.68
C ASP A 65 11.07 -0.74 -22.42
N ASP A 66 11.18 0.60 -22.41
CA ASP A 66 11.65 1.36 -21.23
C ASP A 66 10.68 1.25 -20.03
N VAL A 67 9.39 1.01 -20.29
CA VAL A 67 8.36 0.84 -19.25
C VAL A 67 8.52 -0.50 -18.54
N ILE A 68 8.89 -1.56 -19.26
CA ILE A 68 9.08 -2.90 -18.67
C ILE A 68 10.52 -3.15 -18.18
N ASP A 69 11.42 -2.18 -18.37
CA ASP A 69 12.77 -2.26 -17.86
C ASP A 69 12.77 -2.43 -16.32
N PRO A 70 13.47 -3.45 -15.78
CA PRO A 70 13.60 -3.67 -14.34
C PRO A 70 14.06 -2.43 -13.54
N GLU A 71 14.88 -1.54 -14.11
CA GLU A 71 15.34 -0.32 -13.46
C GLU A 71 14.19 0.68 -13.20
N ASN A 72 13.14 0.63 -14.03
CA ASN A 72 11.97 1.50 -13.93
C ASN A 72 10.81 0.88 -13.14
N ARG A 73 10.93 -0.38 -12.71
CA ARG A 73 9.86 -1.14 -12.03
C ARG A 73 9.22 -0.37 -10.87
N ARG A 74 10.02 0.25 -10.00
CA ARG A 74 9.50 1.02 -8.84
C ARG A 74 8.61 2.18 -9.28
N PHE A 75 9.04 2.93 -10.30
CA PHE A 75 8.29 4.09 -10.80
C PHE A 75 7.00 3.62 -11.48
N VAL A 76 7.08 2.60 -12.34
CA VAL A 76 5.91 2.07 -13.07
C VAL A 76 4.89 1.47 -12.12
N GLU A 77 5.33 0.78 -11.05
CA GLU A 77 4.44 0.33 -9.99
C GLU A 77 3.74 1.47 -9.25
N GLY A 78 4.38 2.64 -9.09
CA GLY A 78 3.76 3.85 -8.55
C GLY A 78 2.74 4.46 -9.52
N LEU A 79 3.08 4.50 -10.80
CA LEU A 79 2.20 4.96 -11.87
C LEU A 79 0.94 4.09 -12.00
N ILE A 80 1.09 2.78 -11.89
CA ILE A 80 -0.05 1.84 -11.88
C ILE A 80 -1.01 2.20 -10.75
N ARG A 81 -0.49 2.36 -9.52
CA ARG A 81 -1.31 2.75 -8.36
C ARG A 81 -2.02 4.07 -8.58
N TYR A 82 -1.32 5.10 -9.06
CA TYR A 82 -1.91 6.42 -9.29
C TYR A 82 -3.01 6.39 -10.35
N LEU A 83 -2.76 5.74 -11.49
CA LEU A 83 -3.72 5.70 -12.59
C LEU A 83 -4.95 4.88 -12.22
N GLY A 84 -4.75 3.70 -11.61
CA GLY A 84 -5.85 2.86 -11.14
C GLY A 84 -6.68 3.57 -10.07
N GLU A 85 -6.05 4.23 -9.10
CA GLU A 85 -6.75 5.00 -8.08
C GLU A 85 -7.55 6.17 -8.68
N THR A 86 -6.97 6.90 -9.63
CA THR A 86 -7.66 7.99 -10.35
C THR A 86 -8.92 7.48 -11.04
N TYR A 87 -8.86 6.30 -11.65
CA TYR A 87 -10.02 5.68 -12.27
C TYR A 87 -11.04 5.24 -11.22
N LEU A 88 -10.63 4.50 -10.20
CA LEU A 88 -11.54 4.01 -9.15
C LEU A 88 -12.31 5.15 -8.46
N ARG A 89 -11.69 6.33 -8.27
CA ARG A 89 -12.39 7.53 -7.77
C ARG A 89 -13.44 8.08 -8.71
N ALA A 90 -13.21 7.93 -10.00
CA ALA A 90 -14.03 8.50 -11.05
C ALA A 90 -15.14 7.57 -11.53
N ILE A 91 -14.96 6.25 -11.43
CA ILE A 91 -15.90 5.25 -11.97
C ILE A 91 -16.27 4.13 -10.98
N GLY A 92 -15.75 4.14 -9.76
CA GLY A 92 -15.97 3.07 -8.80
C GLY A 92 -15.25 1.77 -9.20
N GLY A 93 -15.66 0.67 -8.59
CA GLY A 93 -15.04 -0.66 -8.80
C GLY A 93 -14.03 -1.07 -7.73
N ALA A 94 -13.18 -2.03 -8.07
CA ALA A 94 -12.12 -2.52 -7.19
C ALA A 94 -10.88 -2.93 -7.97
N TRP A 95 -9.74 -3.00 -7.28
CA TRP A 95 -8.59 -3.73 -7.78
C TRP A 95 -8.90 -5.22 -7.87
N ASP A 96 -8.29 -5.88 -8.83
CA ASP A 96 -8.40 -7.31 -9.08
C ASP A 96 -7.09 -7.83 -9.72
N HIS A 97 -6.94 -9.15 -9.78
CA HIS A 97 -5.76 -9.81 -10.34
C HIS A 97 -6.10 -11.18 -10.91
N ASP A 98 -5.39 -11.54 -11.98
CA ASP A 98 -5.37 -12.87 -12.56
C ASP A 98 -4.11 -13.01 -13.45
N GLU A 99 -3.88 -14.21 -13.98
CA GLU A 99 -2.70 -14.51 -14.80
C GLU A 99 -2.81 -13.95 -16.23
N GLU A 100 -4.02 -13.69 -16.75
CA GLU A 100 -4.27 -13.47 -18.18
C GLU A 100 -4.54 -11.99 -18.53
N THR A 101 -5.39 -11.32 -17.77
CA THR A 101 -5.88 -9.96 -18.00
C THR A 101 -4.79 -8.93 -17.78
N GLY A 102 -4.05 -9.06 -16.67
CA GLY A 102 -3.06 -8.07 -16.24
C GLY A 102 -1.62 -8.39 -16.63
N ASN A 103 -1.39 -9.51 -17.34
CA ASN A 103 -0.04 -10.11 -17.50
C ASN A 103 0.68 -10.25 -16.15
N GLY A 104 -0.03 -10.71 -15.12
CA GLY A 104 0.48 -10.83 -13.76
C GLY A 104 0.48 -9.53 -12.93
N MET A 105 0.14 -8.38 -13.52
CA MET A 105 0.00 -7.12 -12.78
C MET A 105 -1.44 -6.86 -12.32
N PRO A 106 -1.63 -6.13 -11.20
CA PRO A 106 -2.96 -5.70 -10.77
C PRO A 106 -3.67 -4.84 -11.81
N PHE A 107 -4.97 -5.07 -11.97
CA PHE A 107 -5.87 -4.28 -12.82
C PHE A 107 -7.07 -3.81 -12.02
N ILE A 108 -7.92 -2.96 -12.60
CA ILE A 108 -9.18 -2.57 -11.96
C ILE A 108 -10.36 -3.19 -12.69
N ARG A 109 -11.38 -3.59 -11.92
CA ARG A 109 -12.68 -4.03 -12.43
C ARG A 109 -13.71 -2.95 -12.09
N PRO A 110 -14.15 -2.16 -13.07
CA PRO A 110 -14.99 -0.99 -12.80
C PRO A 110 -16.46 -1.36 -12.56
N ASP A 111 -17.18 -0.43 -11.92
CA ASP A 111 -18.64 -0.50 -11.85
C ASP A 111 -19.27 -0.11 -13.19
N THR A 112 -20.52 -0.53 -13.41
CA THR A 112 -21.31 -0.16 -14.61
C THR A 112 -22.75 0.15 -14.22
N GLU A 113 -23.57 0.60 -15.18
CA GLU A 113 -25.03 0.69 -14.99
C GLU A 113 -25.66 -0.63 -14.50
N GLU A 114 -25.12 -1.78 -14.93
CA GLU A 114 -25.61 -3.11 -14.57
C GLU A 114 -25.29 -3.53 -13.14
N GLY A 115 -24.36 -2.81 -12.48
CA GLY A 115 -23.99 -3.05 -11.09
C GLY A 115 -22.48 -3.05 -10.85
N PRO A 116 -22.08 -3.29 -9.58
CA PRO A 116 -20.70 -3.20 -9.17
C PRO A 116 -19.84 -4.33 -9.75
N LEU A 117 -18.60 -4.01 -10.09
CA LEU A 117 -17.61 -4.96 -10.64
C LEU A 117 -18.09 -5.72 -11.91
N LYS A 118 -19.01 -5.13 -12.66
CA LYS A 118 -19.56 -5.73 -13.90
C LYS A 118 -18.87 -5.24 -15.17
N GLY A 119 -17.99 -4.25 -15.06
CA GLY A 119 -17.29 -3.72 -16.22
C GLY A 119 -16.13 -4.60 -16.66
N GLU A 120 -15.76 -4.43 -17.93
CA GLU A 120 -14.57 -5.03 -18.51
C GLU A 120 -13.33 -4.63 -17.70
N PRO A 121 -12.42 -5.57 -17.40
CA PRO A 121 -11.17 -5.25 -16.74
C PRO A 121 -10.36 -4.18 -17.47
N ILE A 122 -9.74 -3.29 -16.69
CA ILE A 122 -8.90 -2.21 -17.18
C ILE A 122 -7.44 -2.53 -16.77
N PRO A 123 -6.63 -3.17 -17.64
CA PRO A 123 -5.25 -3.53 -17.34
C PRO A 123 -4.33 -2.31 -17.39
N ILE A 124 -4.00 -1.77 -16.21
CA ILE A 124 -3.32 -0.48 -16.07
C ILE A 124 -1.93 -0.49 -16.74
N LEU A 125 -1.14 -1.56 -16.60
CA LEU A 125 0.17 -1.65 -17.27
C LEU A 125 0.01 -1.61 -18.80
N ALA A 126 -0.96 -2.32 -19.36
CA ALA A 126 -1.20 -2.33 -20.80
C ALA A 126 -1.61 -0.93 -21.32
N ILE A 127 -2.35 -0.16 -20.52
CA ILE A 127 -2.72 1.22 -20.84
C ILE A 127 -1.49 2.14 -20.85
N ILE A 128 -0.57 1.97 -19.89
CA ILE A 128 0.70 2.72 -19.87
C ILE A 128 1.53 2.40 -21.11
N LEU A 129 1.66 1.11 -21.47
CA LEU A 129 2.37 0.69 -22.67
C LEU A 129 1.73 1.25 -23.94
N ALA A 130 0.41 1.19 -24.05
CA ALA A 130 -0.33 1.75 -25.17
C ALA A 130 -0.19 3.28 -25.29
N ALA A 131 -0.15 3.99 -24.16
CA ALA A 131 0.10 5.43 -24.15
C ALA A 131 1.50 5.75 -24.69
N VAL A 132 2.53 5.04 -24.22
CA VAL A 132 3.92 5.24 -24.67
C VAL A 132 4.12 4.85 -26.13
N ASP A 133 3.42 3.83 -26.62
CA ASP A 133 3.44 3.44 -28.04
C ASP A 133 2.75 4.49 -28.93
N ALA A 134 1.56 4.95 -28.52
CA ALA A 134 0.76 5.90 -29.30
C ALA A 134 1.33 7.32 -29.27
N ARG A 135 1.94 7.73 -28.16
CA ARG A 135 2.52 9.08 -27.91
C ARG A 135 1.55 10.24 -28.17
N THR A 136 0.26 10.07 -27.89
CA THR A 136 -0.77 11.07 -28.18
C THR A 136 -1.13 12.00 -27.01
N ALA A 137 -0.80 11.62 -25.77
CA ALA A 137 -1.27 12.31 -24.55
C ALA A 137 -2.80 12.29 -24.35
N GLU A 138 -3.47 11.30 -24.93
CA GLU A 138 -4.94 11.15 -24.90
C GLU A 138 -5.40 9.80 -24.37
N VAL A 139 -4.51 8.81 -24.24
CA VAL A 139 -4.88 7.42 -23.96
C VAL A 139 -5.51 7.26 -22.58
N PHE A 140 -4.91 7.85 -21.54
CA PHE A 140 -5.43 7.78 -20.17
C PHE A 140 -6.81 8.42 -20.07
N THR A 141 -6.99 9.57 -20.71
CA THR A 141 -8.28 10.28 -20.72
C THR A 141 -9.34 9.51 -21.50
N ALA A 142 -8.98 8.93 -22.64
CA ALA A 142 -9.89 8.16 -23.49
C ALA A 142 -10.39 6.90 -22.77
N VAL A 143 -9.52 6.17 -22.08
CA VAL A 143 -9.91 4.99 -21.28
C VAL A 143 -10.88 5.37 -20.18
N LEU A 144 -10.59 6.42 -19.41
CA LEU A 144 -11.51 6.87 -18.35
C LEU A 144 -12.86 7.31 -18.93
N SER A 145 -12.86 8.05 -20.04
CA SER A 145 -14.07 8.52 -20.71
C SER A 145 -14.94 7.34 -21.13
N LYS A 146 -14.33 6.30 -21.71
CA LYS A 146 -15.06 5.09 -22.10
C LYS A 146 -15.66 4.35 -20.91
N ALA A 147 -14.93 4.24 -19.82
CA ALA A 147 -15.43 3.59 -18.62
C ALA A 147 -16.58 4.37 -17.96
N ARG A 148 -16.55 5.71 -18.02
CA ARG A 148 -17.65 6.58 -17.56
C ARG A 148 -18.92 6.41 -18.37
N GLU A 149 -18.80 6.27 -19.70
CA GLU A 149 -19.96 5.95 -20.54
C GLU A 149 -20.64 4.65 -20.08
N ASN A 150 -19.86 3.62 -19.73
CA ASN A 150 -20.38 2.33 -19.26
C ASN A 150 -20.99 2.39 -17.85
N LEU A 151 -20.60 3.38 -17.04
CA LEU A 151 -21.22 3.66 -15.74
C LEU A 151 -22.59 4.35 -15.86
N GLY A 152 -22.91 4.90 -17.03
CA GLY A 152 -24.11 5.70 -17.28
C GLY A 152 -23.88 7.20 -17.30
N GLY A 153 -22.65 7.62 -17.59
CA GLY A 153 -22.25 9.03 -17.67
C GLY A 153 -21.71 9.58 -16.34
N ASP A 154 -22.02 10.84 -16.03
CA ASP A 154 -21.55 11.54 -14.82
C ASP A 154 -22.27 11.11 -13.53
N GLY A 155 -22.84 9.90 -13.49
CA GLY A 155 -23.45 9.34 -12.28
C GLY A 155 -22.42 9.21 -11.16
N GLU A 156 -22.84 9.36 -9.91
CA GLU A 156 -21.92 9.15 -8.79
C GLU A 156 -21.50 7.67 -8.70
N PRO A 157 -20.18 7.38 -8.67
CA PRO A 157 -19.70 6.01 -8.61
C PRO A 157 -20.19 5.31 -7.34
N LYS A 158 -20.65 4.07 -7.49
CA LYS A 158 -21.25 3.29 -6.40
C LYS A 158 -20.17 2.57 -5.57
N ARG A 159 -19.21 3.30 -5.00
CA ARG A 159 -18.36 2.86 -3.87
C ARG A 159 -17.31 3.89 -3.47
N SER A 160 -16.93 3.86 -2.19
CA SER A 160 -15.71 4.48 -1.68
C SER A 160 -14.49 3.67 -2.16
N CYS A 161 -13.50 4.35 -2.74
CA CYS A 161 -12.24 3.78 -3.19
C CYS A 161 -11.62 2.76 -2.26
N THR A 162 -11.26 1.58 -2.81
CA THR A 162 -10.05 0.74 -2.61
C THR A 162 -9.35 0.64 -1.26
N GLY A 163 -9.94 1.10 -0.16
CA GLY A 163 -9.27 1.15 1.14
C GLY A 163 -8.38 2.38 1.34
N LEU A 164 -8.34 3.36 0.42
CA LEU A 164 -7.67 4.66 0.67
C LEU A 164 -8.33 5.49 1.80
N ALA A 165 -9.42 5.00 2.39
CA ALA A 165 -9.97 5.54 3.64
C ALA A 165 -8.95 5.50 4.81
N MET A 166 -7.86 4.72 4.67
CA MET A 166 -6.75 4.63 5.63
C MET A 166 -5.79 5.84 5.62
N GLY A 167 -5.97 6.78 4.68
CA GLY A 167 -5.29 8.07 4.68
C GLY A 167 -3.91 8.00 4.05
N MET A 168 -3.83 8.41 2.78
CA MET A 168 -2.53 8.64 2.13
C MET A 168 -1.66 9.61 2.95
N LEU A 169 -0.34 9.46 2.85
CA LEU A 169 0.57 10.48 3.36
C LEU A 169 0.30 11.79 2.60
N THR A 170 -0.10 12.83 3.33
CA THR A 170 -0.28 14.18 2.83
C THR A 170 0.54 15.14 3.67
N ALA A 171 0.80 16.34 3.12
CA ALA A 171 1.42 17.41 3.90
C ALA A 171 0.61 17.83 5.14
N GLU A 172 -0.68 17.49 5.20
CA GLU A 172 -1.57 17.81 6.34
C GLU A 172 -1.48 16.77 7.46
N ASN A 173 -1.14 15.52 7.13
CA ASN A 173 -1.19 14.42 8.10
C ASN A 173 0.17 13.74 8.34
N SER A 174 1.23 14.17 7.67
CA SER A 174 2.57 13.58 7.74
C SER A 174 3.63 14.68 7.66
N SER A 175 4.67 14.58 8.49
CA SER A 175 5.81 15.50 8.42
C SER A 175 6.80 15.07 7.32
N GLU A 176 7.65 16.00 6.88
CA GLU A 176 8.70 15.72 5.88
C GLU A 176 9.63 14.58 6.34
N GLU A 177 9.98 14.55 7.63
CA GLU A 177 10.81 13.49 8.22
C GLU A 177 10.10 12.12 8.16
N GLU A 178 8.80 12.05 8.48
CA GLU A 178 8.02 10.81 8.36
C GLU A 178 8.02 10.28 6.92
N VAL A 179 7.80 11.17 5.95
CA VAL A 179 7.78 10.80 4.53
C VAL A 179 9.15 10.30 4.07
N GLU A 180 10.23 11.01 4.42
CA GLU A 180 11.60 10.63 4.05
C GLU A 180 11.95 9.26 4.65
N PHE A 181 11.67 9.08 5.95
CA PHE A 181 11.90 7.82 6.64
C PHE A 181 11.12 6.68 5.99
N LEU A 182 9.81 6.83 5.79
CA LEU A 182 8.96 5.77 5.25
C LEU A 182 9.32 5.41 3.81
N THR A 183 9.68 6.40 2.99
CA THR A 183 10.13 6.20 1.61
C THR A 183 11.35 5.28 1.55
N ARG A 184 12.32 5.50 2.44
CA ARG A 184 13.49 4.63 2.56
C ARG A 184 13.13 3.28 3.20
N PHE A 185 12.47 3.32 4.36
CA PHE A 185 12.19 2.16 5.19
C PHE A 185 11.38 1.09 4.44
N ILE A 186 10.29 1.47 3.77
CA ILE A 186 9.40 0.53 3.08
C ILE A 186 10.08 -0.12 1.88
N GLY A 187 11.00 0.59 1.22
CA GLY A 187 11.88 -0.01 0.22
C GLY A 187 12.74 -1.16 0.76
N THR A 188 13.01 -1.16 2.08
CA THR A 188 13.81 -2.20 2.76
C THR A 188 12.98 -3.27 3.46
N VAL A 189 11.65 -3.14 3.56
CA VAL A 189 10.83 -4.07 4.34
C VAL A 189 10.88 -5.48 3.73
N GLU A 190 10.48 -5.64 2.47
CA GLU A 190 10.47 -6.94 1.79
C GLU A 190 11.88 -7.55 1.65
N PRO A 191 12.92 -6.81 1.16
CA PRO A 191 14.25 -7.40 1.05
C PRO A 191 14.84 -7.76 2.42
N GLY A 192 14.57 -6.96 3.44
CA GLY A 192 15.04 -7.20 4.81
C GLY A 192 14.38 -8.44 5.43
N ILE A 193 13.06 -8.63 5.20
CA ILE A 193 12.37 -9.84 5.62
C ILE A 193 12.91 -11.06 4.86
N ALA A 194 13.10 -10.96 3.55
CA ALA A 194 13.61 -12.07 2.75
C ALA A 194 15.00 -12.54 3.21
N ALA A 195 15.93 -11.60 3.45
CA ALA A 195 17.25 -11.91 3.99
C ALA A 195 17.15 -12.53 5.39
N TRP A 196 16.39 -11.92 6.29
CA TRP A 196 16.19 -12.42 7.65
C TRP A 196 15.58 -13.83 7.69
N THR A 197 14.61 -14.12 6.83
CA THR A 197 13.97 -15.44 6.71
C THR A 197 14.95 -16.50 6.18
N GLN A 198 15.85 -16.15 5.25
CA GLN A 198 16.86 -17.09 4.72
C GLN A 198 17.87 -17.54 5.78
N GLU A 199 18.12 -16.73 6.80
CA GLU A 199 19.01 -17.06 7.91
C GLU A 199 18.34 -17.95 8.98
N GLN A 200 17.04 -18.19 8.89
CA GLN A 200 16.32 -19.04 9.82
C GLN A 200 16.56 -20.52 9.52
N ALA A 201 16.45 -21.36 10.56
CA ALA A 201 16.68 -22.80 10.43
C ALA A 201 15.75 -23.51 9.42
N ASP A 202 14.51 -23.01 9.28
CA ASP A 202 13.56 -23.44 8.25
C ASP A 202 12.92 -22.20 7.60
N PRO A 203 13.52 -21.66 6.53
CA PRO A 203 13.02 -20.47 5.84
C PRO A 203 11.57 -20.62 5.34
N SER A 204 11.15 -21.84 4.99
CA SER A 204 9.81 -22.10 4.44
C SER A 204 8.69 -22.01 5.48
N SER A 205 9.02 -22.13 6.78
CA SER A 205 8.06 -22.01 7.88
C SER A 205 7.64 -20.58 8.22
N TRP A 206 8.34 -19.57 7.68
CA TRP A 206 8.12 -18.15 7.99
C TRP A 206 7.14 -17.49 7.03
N GLU A 207 5.95 -18.08 6.91
CA GLU A 207 4.85 -17.46 6.19
C GLU A 207 4.20 -16.36 7.04
N PHE A 208 3.70 -15.30 6.39
CA PHE A 208 2.98 -14.22 7.08
C PHE A 208 1.69 -14.76 7.71
N GLY A 209 1.71 -14.97 9.03
CA GLY A 209 0.58 -15.54 9.75
C GLY A 209 0.77 -15.56 11.26
N ARG A 210 -0.33 -15.83 11.96
CA ARG A 210 -0.38 -15.88 13.43
C ARG A 210 0.60 -16.89 14.03
N GLU A 211 0.73 -18.07 13.43
CA GLU A 211 1.64 -19.11 13.93
C GLU A 211 3.11 -18.67 13.87
N ALA A 212 3.52 -18.05 12.75
CA ALA A 212 4.88 -17.51 12.60
C ALA A 212 5.17 -16.40 13.61
N LEU A 213 4.20 -15.52 13.92
CA LEU A 213 4.35 -14.52 15.00
C LEU A 213 4.52 -15.17 16.38
N GLY A 214 3.79 -16.26 16.66
CA GLY A 214 3.96 -17.02 17.88
C GLY A 214 5.32 -17.73 17.97
N CYS A 215 5.83 -18.25 16.86
CA CYS A 215 7.18 -18.80 16.76
C CYS A 215 8.25 -17.72 16.98
N LEU A 216 8.08 -16.53 16.39
CA LEU A 216 8.98 -15.40 16.59
C LEU A 216 9.05 -14.98 18.05
N GLY A 217 7.89 -14.88 18.73
CA GLY A 217 7.88 -14.51 20.14
C GLY A 217 8.62 -15.50 21.03
N LYS A 218 8.50 -16.81 20.75
CA LYS A 218 9.28 -17.86 21.44
C LYS A 218 10.77 -17.77 21.11
N GLN A 219 11.12 -17.48 19.86
CA GLN A 219 12.51 -17.32 19.44
C GLN A 219 13.18 -16.13 20.13
N LEU A 220 12.51 -14.98 20.19
CA LEU A 220 12.98 -13.79 20.90
C LEU A 220 13.23 -14.08 22.38
N LYS A 221 12.26 -14.72 23.05
CA LYS A 221 12.37 -15.11 24.46
C LYS A 221 13.48 -16.14 24.72
N ALA A 222 13.78 -17.01 23.76
CA ALA A 222 14.87 -17.98 23.89
C ALA A 222 16.24 -17.38 23.57
N ARG A 223 16.29 -16.30 22.77
CA ARG A 223 17.52 -15.65 22.33
C ARG A 223 18.02 -14.59 23.30
N TYR A 224 17.11 -13.88 23.97
CA TYR A 224 17.44 -12.72 24.81
C TYR A 224 16.84 -12.85 26.21
N ASP A 225 17.66 -12.53 27.21
CA ASP A 225 17.23 -12.45 28.61
C ASP A 225 16.72 -11.05 28.97
N SER A 226 17.08 -10.03 28.17
CA SER A 226 16.70 -8.64 28.44
C SER A 226 16.53 -7.79 27.18
N ARG A 227 15.87 -6.64 27.34
CA ARG A 227 15.70 -5.65 26.28
C ARG A 227 17.04 -5.01 25.86
N ASP A 228 17.99 -4.91 26.77
CA ASP A 228 19.30 -4.30 26.51
C ASP A 228 20.14 -5.18 25.57
N GLU A 229 20.03 -6.50 25.66
CA GLU A 229 20.70 -7.44 24.74
C GLU A 229 20.22 -7.28 23.29
N MET A 230 18.91 -7.04 23.10
CA MET A 230 18.32 -6.77 21.78
C MET A 230 18.86 -5.49 21.13
N MET A 231 19.46 -4.59 21.91
CA MET A 231 19.96 -3.29 21.44
C MET A 231 21.47 -3.28 21.18
N THR A 232 22.13 -4.42 21.31
CA THR A 232 23.55 -4.54 21.00
C THR A 232 23.79 -4.44 19.49
N GLU A 233 24.97 -3.98 19.09
CA GLU A 233 25.33 -3.82 17.67
C GLU A 233 25.24 -5.17 16.92
N GLU A 234 25.62 -6.26 17.57
CA GLU A 234 25.58 -7.63 17.01
C GLU A 234 24.15 -8.10 16.70
N GLU A 235 23.15 -7.61 17.45
CA GLU A 235 21.76 -8.06 17.35
C GLU A 235 20.89 -7.14 16.49
N THR A 236 21.45 -6.01 16.06
CA THR A 236 20.73 -4.97 15.30
C THR A 236 20.09 -5.53 14.02
N GLU A 237 20.80 -6.38 13.28
CA GLU A 237 20.29 -6.95 12.02
C GLU A 237 19.13 -7.92 12.27
N PHE A 238 19.29 -8.85 13.21
CA PHE A 238 18.23 -9.80 13.57
C PHE A 238 16.98 -9.09 14.07
N VAL A 239 17.14 -8.14 14.98
CA VAL A 239 16.03 -7.38 15.57
C VAL A 239 15.32 -6.52 14.52
N ALA A 240 16.07 -5.89 13.62
CA ALA A 240 15.48 -5.11 12.54
C ALA A 240 14.71 -5.99 11.53
N GLY A 241 15.17 -7.22 11.29
CA GLY A 241 14.43 -8.24 10.51
C GLY A 241 13.14 -8.67 11.20
N ALA A 242 13.20 -9.01 12.49
CA ALA A 242 12.05 -9.37 13.31
C ALA A 242 11.00 -8.26 13.37
N MET A 243 11.40 -7.00 13.56
CA MET A 243 10.49 -5.85 13.56
C MET A 243 9.74 -5.69 12.24
N ARG A 244 10.45 -5.83 11.11
CA ARG A 244 9.83 -5.78 9.78
C ARG A 244 8.84 -6.93 9.61
N PHE A 245 9.22 -8.15 9.98
CA PHE A 245 8.37 -9.33 9.86
C PHE A 245 7.08 -9.19 10.70
N ILE A 246 7.21 -8.76 11.97
CA ILE A 246 6.07 -8.51 12.86
C ILE A 246 5.13 -7.47 12.25
N GLY A 247 5.67 -6.30 11.94
CA GLY A 247 4.85 -5.19 11.44
C GLY A 247 4.20 -5.54 10.11
N GLU A 248 4.93 -6.15 9.19
CA GLU A 248 4.41 -6.52 7.87
C GLU A 248 3.32 -7.61 7.97
N THR A 249 3.49 -8.60 8.85
CA THR A 249 2.45 -9.63 9.08
C THR A 249 1.15 -9.00 9.58
N ILE A 250 1.22 -8.18 10.64
CA ILE A 250 0.04 -7.58 11.25
C ILE A 250 -0.61 -6.58 10.29
N ARG A 251 0.21 -5.80 9.59
CA ARG A 251 -0.25 -4.83 8.59
C ARG A 251 -1.01 -5.51 7.45
N ARG A 252 -0.51 -6.64 6.93
CA ARG A 252 -1.14 -7.39 5.84
C ARG A 252 -2.48 -8.01 6.24
N ILE A 253 -2.58 -8.52 7.47
CA ILE A 253 -3.78 -9.21 7.94
C ILE A 253 -4.83 -8.22 8.47
N GLY A 254 -4.38 -7.18 9.17
CA GLY A 254 -5.25 -6.18 9.79
C GLY A 254 -5.62 -4.99 8.91
N PHE A 255 -5.09 -4.95 7.69
CA PHE A 255 -5.21 -3.82 6.75
C PHE A 255 -4.72 -2.52 7.39
N GLY A 256 -3.48 -2.55 7.88
CA GLY A 256 -2.82 -1.42 8.54
C GLY A 256 -1.96 -0.58 7.60
N GLN A 257 -1.53 0.60 8.06
CA GLN A 257 -0.60 1.48 7.35
C GLN A 257 0.70 1.66 8.14
N TRP A 258 1.85 1.54 7.47
CA TRP A 258 3.13 1.94 8.06
C TRP A 258 3.18 3.46 8.27
N ARG A 259 3.56 3.87 9.48
CA ARG A 259 3.75 5.25 9.93
C ARG A 259 5.08 5.37 10.68
N TYR A 260 5.53 6.60 10.93
CA TYR A 260 6.76 6.84 11.68
C TYR A 260 6.61 7.99 12.67
N GLY A 261 7.02 7.76 13.92
CA GLY A 261 6.90 8.75 14.99
C GLY A 261 8.01 9.79 14.99
N ALA A 262 8.09 10.63 13.95
CA ALA A 262 9.11 11.68 13.83
C ALA A 262 9.00 12.74 14.95
N ASP A 263 7.78 13.23 15.18
CA ASP A 263 7.48 14.40 16.03
C ASP A 263 6.66 14.00 17.27
N LEU A 264 7.05 12.89 17.92
CA LEU A 264 6.38 12.39 19.12
C LEU A 264 7.26 12.52 20.35
N GLU A 265 6.62 12.74 21.51
CA GLU A 265 7.30 12.84 22.81
C GLU A 265 8.17 11.60 23.09
N PRO A 266 9.34 11.74 23.73
CA PRO A 266 10.29 10.64 23.90
C PRO A 266 9.76 9.42 24.67
N ASP A 267 8.75 9.59 25.51
CA ASP A 267 8.11 8.52 26.27
C ASP A 267 7.00 7.80 25.48
N ASP A 268 6.56 8.39 24.35
CA ASP A 268 5.63 7.74 23.44
C ASP A 268 6.27 6.49 22.83
N PRO A 269 5.62 5.31 22.91
CA PRO A 269 6.17 4.08 22.37
C PRO A 269 6.46 4.12 20.86
N ARG A 270 5.85 5.05 20.11
CA ARG A 270 6.04 5.25 18.68
C ARG A 270 7.19 6.21 18.35
N SER A 271 7.70 6.96 19.33
CA SER A 271 8.71 7.99 19.10
C SER A 271 9.97 7.39 18.50
N ARG A 272 10.38 7.93 17.33
CA ARG A 272 11.50 7.44 16.52
C ARG A 272 11.40 5.95 16.16
N GLN A 273 10.19 5.42 16.02
CA GLN A 273 9.93 4.04 15.64
C GLN A 273 8.97 3.96 14.44
N PRO A 274 9.19 3.01 13.51
CA PRO A 274 8.14 2.62 12.58
C PRO A 274 7.02 1.90 13.35
N PHE A 275 5.77 2.22 13.03
CA PHE A 275 4.61 1.59 13.63
C PHE A 275 3.52 1.35 12.58
N VAL A 276 2.57 0.47 12.89
CA VAL A 276 1.43 0.19 12.02
C VAL A 276 0.19 0.82 12.63
N ARG A 277 -0.44 1.74 11.91
CA ARG A 277 -1.72 2.35 12.29
C ARG A 277 -2.87 1.61 11.66
N PHE A 278 -3.87 1.29 12.45
CA PHE A 278 -5.16 0.75 12.04
C PHE A 278 -6.24 1.77 12.34
N ARG A 279 -7.11 2.02 11.36
CA ARG A 279 -8.35 2.78 11.58
C ARG A 279 -9.51 1.79 11.61
N VAL A 280 -10.17 1.68 12.75
CA VAL A 280 -11.35 0.84 12.97
C VAL A 280 -12.46 1.74 13.49
N GLY A 281 -13.48 1.99 12.67
CA GLY A 281 -14.45 3.06 12.88
C GLY A 281 -13.78 4.43 13.10
N ASP A 282 -14.11 5.07 14.22
CA ASP A 282 -13.55 6.38 14.62
C ASP A 282 -12.27 6.27 15.46
N GLN A 283 -11.77 5.06 15.72
CA GLN A 283 -10.60 4.83 16.56
C GLN A 283 -9.36 4.54 15.73
N ASN A 284 -8.23 5.10 16.17
CA ASN A 284 -6.92 4.72 15.69
C ASN A 284 -6.28 3.78 16.72
N LEU A 285 -5.82 2.62 16.25
CA LEU A 285 -4.99 1.70 17.02
C LEU A 285 -3.61 1.64 16.39
N ASP A 286 -2.59 1.98 17.16
CA ASP A 286 -1.20 1.95 16.71
C ASP A 286 -0.47 0.76 17.33
N MET A 287 0.14 -0.07 16.50
CA MET A 287 0.99 -1.18 16.93
C MET A 287 2.44 -0.88 16.59
N VAL A 288 3.30 -0.88 17.60
CA VAL A 288 4.74 -0.67 17.44
C VAL A 288 5.44 -2.03 17.45
N PRO A 289 5.95 -2.53 16.31
CA PRO A 289 6.59 -3.85 16.23
C PRO A 289 7.73 -4.02 17.23
N TRP A 290 8.50 -2.95 17.46
CA TRP A 290 9.56 -2.92 18.46
C TRP A 290 9.04 -3.21 19.88
N ARG A 291 7.91 -2.61 20.27
CA ARG A 291 7.28 -2.86 21.58
C ARG A 291 6.74 -4.28 21.68
N LEU A 292 6.11 -4.80 20.61
CA LEU A 292 5.65 -6.18 20.58
C LEU A 292 6.81 -7.17 20.76
N ALA A 293 7.95 -6.92 20.11
CA ALA A 293 9.16 -7.73 20.28
C ALA A 293 9.71 -7.67 21.72
N GLN A 294 9.71 -6.50 22.36
CA GLN A 294 10.12 -6.36 23.77
C GLN A 294 9.18 -7.10 24.73
N THR A 295 7.87 -6.98 24.52
CA THR A 295 6.86 -7.67 25.36
C THR A 295 6.94 -9.19 25.20
N ALA A 296 7.45 -9.68 24.07
CA ALA A 296 7.65 -11.11 23.82
C ALA A 296 8.61 -11.79 24.81
N LEU A 297 9.54 -11.04 25.40
CA LEU A 297 10.44 -11.56 26.43
C LEU A 297 9.67 -11.98 27.69
N GLU A 298 8.64 -11.22 28.05
CA GLU A 298 7.77 -11.49 29.20
C GLU A 298 6.71 -12.54 28.83
N ASP A 299 5.96 -12.28 27.76
CA ASP A 299 4.94 -13.17 27.19
C ASP A 299 5.21 -13.43 25.70
N SER A 300 5.69 -14.63 25.40
CA SER A 300 6.02 -15.05 24.02
C SER A 300 4.83 -15.07 23.08
N ASN A 301 3.59 -15.04 23.58
CA ASN A 301 2.39 -14.97 22.74
C ASN A 301 1.96 -13.54 22.42
N SER A 302 2.57 -12.52 23.06
CA SER A 302 2.12 -11.13 22.97
C SER A 302 2.04 -10.59 21.53
N ILE A 303 2.96 -11.00 20.66
CA ILE A 303 2.97 -10.63 19.24
C ILE A 303 1.73 -11.20 18.53
N ALA A 304 1.45 -12.50 18.71
CA ALA A 304 0.29 -13.16 18.12
C ALA A 304 -1.03 -12.63 18.70
N SER A 305 -1.08 -12.35 20.00
CA SER A 305 -2.23 -11.72 20.66
C SER A 305 -2.50 -10.30 20.17
N GLY A 306 -1.44 -9.56 19.79
CA GLY A 306 -1.60 -8.28 19.09
C GLY A 306 -2.37 -8.45 17.79
N LEU A 307 -2.00 -9.43 16.95
CA LEU A 307 -2.74 -9.74 15.72
C LEU A 307 -4.20 -10.15 16.00
N ASP A 308 -4.44 -11.02 16.99
CA ASP A 308 -5.78 -11.48 17.36
C ASP A 308 -6.70 -10.29 17.73
N THR A 309 -6.15 -9.28 18.40
CA THR A 309 -6.87 -8.06 18.75
C THR A 309 -7.38 -7.33 17.51
N ILE A 310 -6.53 -7.18 16.47
CA ILE A 310 -6.93 -6.53 15.23
C ILE A 310 -8.01 -7.32 14.49
N ILE A 311 -7.85 -8.65 14.42
CA ILE A 311 -8.83 -9.52 13.76
C ILE A 311 -10.20 -9.38 14.45
N SER A 312 -10.25 -9.46 15.77
CA SER A 312 -11.49 -9.29 16.54
C SER A 312 -12.15 -7.94 16.29
N MET A 313 -11.37 -6.85 16.28
CA MET A 313 -11.89 -5.51 16.01
C MET A 313 -12.48 -5.38 14.60
N ARG A 314 -11.89 -6.03 13.59
CA ARG A 314 -12.40 -6.05 12.21
C ARG A 314 -13.66 -6.87 12.06
N GLU A 315 -13.74 -8.00 12.77
CA GLU A 315 -14.96 -8.83 12.79
C GLU A 315 -16.13 -8.09 13.44
N GLU A 316 -15.88 -7.35 14.53
CA GLU A 316 -16.88 -6.51 15.18
C GLU A 316 -17.35 -5.34 14.30
N GLU A 317 -16.42 -4.66 13.61
CA GLU A 317 -16.72 -3.59 12.65
C GLU A 317 -17.62 -4.11 11.52
N ALA A 318 -17.25 -5.22 10.89
CA ALA A 318 -18.04 -5.84 9.82
C ALA A 318 -19.44 -6.29 10.29
N ALA A 319 -19.55 -6.82 11.51
CA ALA A 319 -20.83 -7.20 12.09
C ALA A 319 -21.74 -5.99 12.35
N ASN A 320 -21.17 -4.87 12.79
CA ASN A 320 -21.92 -3.62 13.03
C ASN A 320 -22.40 -2.98 11.72
N GLU A 321 -21.58 -3.00 10.67
CA GLU A 321 -21.96 -2.52 9.34
C GLU A 321 -23.12 -3.35 8.75
N ALA A 322 -23.02 -4.69 8.81
CA ALA A 322 -24.08 -5.57 8.34
C ALA A 322 -25.41 -5.39 9.10
N ALA A 323 -25.35 -5.12 10.41
CA ALA A 323 -26.53 -4.84 11.22
C ALA A 323 -27.16 -3.47 10.88
N ALA A 324 -26.35 -2.46 10.54
CA ALA A 324 -26.83 -1.14 10.14
C ALA A 324 -27.52 -1.17 8.77
N GLU A 325 -27.00 -1.95 7.82
CA GLU A 325 -27.60 -2.14 6.50
C GLU A 325 -28.94 -2.90 6.57
N GLY A 326 -29.02 -3.95 7.41
CA GLY A 326 -30.25 -4.73 7.61
C GLY A 326 -31.35 -3.99 8.39
N ALA A 327 -31.03 -2.90 9.09
CA ALA A 327 -32.01 -2.05 9.78
C ALA A 327 -32.61 -0.96 8.87
N GLN A 328 -32.04 -0.73 7.69
CA GLN A 328 -32.52 0.24 6.70
C GLN A 328 -33.40 -0.39 5.60
N SER A 329 -33.57 -1.72 5.63
CA SER A 329 -34.45 -2.52 4.76
C SER A 329 -35.72 -2.96 5.49
#